data_AF-A0A955Z697-F1
#
_entry.id   AF-A0A955Z697-F1
#
_cell.length_a   1.000
_cell.length_b   1.000
_cell.length_c   1.000
_cell.angle_alpha   90.00
_cell.angle_beta   90.00
_cell.angle_gamma   90.00
#
_symmetry.space_group_name_H-M   'P 1'
#
loop_
_entity.id
_entity.type
_entity.pdbx_description
1 polymer ?
#
loop_
_entity_poly.entity_id
_entity_poly.type
_entity_poly.pdbx_seq_one_letter_code
_entity_poly.pdbx_strand_id
1 'polypeptide(L)'
;MSNRLRCALAVFALASVAACAAPSEDATNETEDDLTSLTARSRRLWFQGKVFVAPGSSDAQILSAVRAQAQTAFGAMRTDDIAVNSRELKEIDTATFRKRDVQVVDTSREGDPGTPMLEVKYTYKDDAVVGMRHATRTSVPLAVMSPGYRSQTERILRECTPNDSHSRDFASTAWYIFEPSLRQCQEAIKKEQDAITQDRAKLTDRRAQVTKSEVDRLYLPITARLGADKTNRGASYPDYHRLYKGGVKENKLVVSLVYGLIDHDHGGPADDYNFGELMTTLDKVMAARGEFKVIDAPVDLGRFELPSGRVLEGVSFADAVRWKTSWSTPPGMSSADKTAAIKLFAEKIYRKWITVERTVNVKIGDEAPKDVGVQLMFYYGADRDSAPHKFATKNSDVILYNGHSYIGSGPLDPTRFTRDDFSKAYQILWVDGCVSYNYYHKDYIPLKEGGTKNLDLITNGLEAPSYRSGLAMGQFLARFLDGQGASYKDLLEAADDTDALRVVDGELDNEWRPERFPLVVR
;
A
#
# COMPACT_ATOMS: atom_id res chain seq x y z
N MET A 1 -60.75 -52.89 31.10
CA MET A 1 -60.04 -53.89 31.93
C MET A 1 -58.56 -53.86 31.57
N SER A 2 -57.73 -54.14 32.56
CA SER A 2 -56.32 -53.79 32.71
C SER A 2 -55.32 -54.59 31.84
N ASN A 3 -54.09 -54.08 31.82
CA ASN A 3 -52.76 -54.70 31.60
C ASN A 3 -52.29 -54.87 30.14
N ARG A 4 -51.23 -54.20 29.64
CA ARG A 4 -49.79 -54.05 30.02
C ARG A 4 -48.86 -55.12 29.42
N LEU A 5 -47.73 -54.62 28.86
CA LEU A 5 -46.43 -55.26 28.50
C LEU A 5 -46.41 -56.09 27.18
N ARG A 6 -45.36 -56.08 26.32
CA ARG A 6 -44.10 -55.31 26.16
C ARG A 6 -43.43 -55.74 24.83
N CYS A 7 -42.58 -54.85 24.28
CA CYS A 7 -41.38 -55.10 23.46
C CYS A 7 -41.50 -55.76 22.06
N ALA A 8 -41.22 -54.99 21.00
CA ALA A 8 -39.90 -54.94 20.32
C ALA A 8 -40.06 -54.29 18.94
N LEU A 9 -39.56 -53.06 18.75
CA LEU A 9 -39.40 -52.47 17.42
C LEU A 9 -37.91 -52.39 17.10
N ALA A 10 -37.50 -53.11 16.06
CA ALA A 10 -36.16 -53.09 15.51
C ALA A 10 -35.95 -51.81 14.68
N VAL A 11 -34.82 -51.18 14.91
CA VAL A 11 -34.29 -50.00 14.23
C VAL A 11 -33.77 -50.40 12.86
N PHE A 12 -34.25 -49.74 11.80
CA PHE A 12 -33.51 -49.57 10.54
C PHE A 12 -33.34 -48.08 10.30
N ALA A 13 -32.13 -47.58 10.56
CA ALA A 13 -31.72 -46.22 10.24
C ALA A 13 -31.13 -46.20 8.82
N LEU A 14 -31.86 -45.58 7.88
CA LEU A 14 -31.32 -45.07 6.63
C LEU A 14 -30.83 -43.64 6.89
N ALA A 15 -29.51 -43.45 6.94
CA ALA A 15 -28.91 -42.13 7.00
C ALA A 15 -28.81 -41.55 5.58
N SER A 16 -29.78 -40.71 5.22
CA SER A 16 -29.71 -39.80 4.08
C SER A 16 -28.78 -38.63 4.41
N VAL A 17 -27.76 -38.43 3.57
CA VAL A 17 -26.80 -37.33 3.65
C VAL A 17 -27.51 -36.04 3.24
N ALA A 18 -27.85 -35.19 4.21
CA ALA A 18 -28.35 -33.85 3.95
C ALA A 18 -27.18 -32.96 3.52
N ALA A 19 -27.19 -32.52 2.27
CA ALA A 19 -26.39 -31.41 1.79
C ALA A 19 -26.92 -30.12 2.45
N CYS A 20 -26.20 -29.60 3.44
CA CYS A 20 -26.44 -28.27 3.96
C CYS A 20 -25.84 -27.25 2.97
N ALA A 21 -26.68 -26.76 2.06
CA ALA A 21 -26.47 -25.45 1.46
C ALA A 21 -26.58 -24.41 2.58
N ALA A 22 -25.48 -23.70 2.86
CA ALA A 22 -25.50 -22.55 3.74
C ALA A 22 -26.39 -21.46 3.09
N PRO A 23 -27.24 -20.76 3.86
CA PRO A 23 -27.99 -19.64 3.32
C PRO A 23 -26.99 -18.55 2.90
N SER A 24 -27.14 -18.06 1.68
CA SER A 24 -26.55 -16.81 1.23
C SER A 24 -27.18 -15.68 2.05
N GLU A 25 -26.53 -15.30 3.14
CA GLU A 25 -26.77 -14.01 3.74
C GLU A 25 -26.23 -12.97 2.75
N ASP A 26 -27.16 -12.31 2.06
CA ASP A 26 -26.91 -11.03 1.43
C ASP A 26 -26.33 -10.11 2.51
N ALA A 27 -25.02 -9.90 2.45
CA ALA A 27 -24.33 -8.92 3.27
C ALA A 27 -24.93 -7.56 2.92
N THR A 28 -25.86 -7.11 3.76
CA THR A 28 -26.27 -5.72 3.78
C THR A 28 -25.02 -4.89 4.05
N ASN A 29 -24.62 -4.10 3.05
CA ASN A 29 -23.66 -3.00 3.16
C ASN A 29 -24.18 -1.96 4.16
N GLU A 30 -24.26 -2.29 5.45
CA GLU A 30 -24.15 -1.25 6.46
C GLU A 30 -22.72 -0.72 6.33
N THR A 31 -22.61 0.55 5.96
CA THR A 31 -21.36 1.29 6.00
C THR A 31 -20.92 1.37 7.45
N GLU A 32 -20.27 0.31 7.92
CA GLU A 32 -19.51 0.33 9.17
C GLU A 32 -18.63 1.58 9.11
N ASP A 33 -18.86 2.50 10.05
CA ASP A 33 -18.34 3.86 10.06
C ASP A 33 -16.85 3.88 10.43
N ASP A 34 -16.06 3.24 9.57
CA ASP A 34 -14.66 2.99 9.78
C ASP A 34 -13.84 4.21 9.43
N LEU A 35 -13.10 4.67 10.42
CA LEU A 35 -12.46 5.97 10.47
C LEU A 35 -11.15 5.99 9.70
N THR A 36 -10.44 4.85 9.68
CA THR A 36 -9.08 4.75 9.12
C THR A 36 -9.05 4.32 7.66
N SER A 37 -10.15 3.81 7.07
CA SER A 37 -10.15 3.28 5.69
C SER A 37 -11.56 3.04 5.15
N LEU A 38 -11.75 3.19 3.84
CA LEU A 38 -12.99 2.81 3.15
C LEU A 38 -13.02 1.32 2.76
N THR A 39 -11.87 0.75 2.43
CA THR A 39 -11.76 -0.61 1.87
C THR A 39 -10.96 -1.58 2.73
N ALA A 40 -10.40 -1.11 3.86
CA ALA A 40 -9.57 -1.92 4.74
C ALA A 40 -10.02 -1.93 6.20
N ARG A 41 -9.54 -2.95 6.93
CA ARG A 41 -9.67 -3.11 8.38
C ARG A 41 -8.30 -3.32 9.00
N SER A 42 -8.02 -2.67 10.13
CA SER A 42 -6.80 -2.88 10.90
C SER A 42 -6.94 -4.09 11.81
N ARG A 43 -6.00 -5.03 11.72
CA ARG A 43 -6.01 -6.32 12.42
C ARG A 43 -4.63 -6.68 12.94
N ARG A 44 -4.58 -7.49 14.00
CA ARG A 44 -3.38 -8.28 14.30
C ARG A 44 -3.33 -9.47 13.36
N LEU A 45 -2.16 -9.79 12.83
CA LEU A 45 -1.94 -10.98 12.01
C LEU A 45 -0.85 -11.85 12.60
N TRP A 46 -1.02 -13.17 12.56
CA TRP A 46 0.06 -14.11 12.87
C TRP A 46 -0.08 -15.42 12.12
N PHE A 47 1.06 -16.06 11.83
CA PHE A 47 1.09 -17.42 11.29
C PHE A 47 2.29 -18.19 11.85
N GLN A 48 2.26 -19.51 11.69
CA GLN A 48 3.36 -20.39 12.06
C GLN A 48 4.03 -20.92 10.80
N GLY A 49 5.34 -20.81 10.74
CA GLY A 49 6.16 -21.41 9.71
C GLY A 49 7.14 -22.43 10.29
N LYS A 50 7.88 -23.07 9.40
CA LYS A 50 8.83 -24.12 9.76
C LYS A 50 9.95 -24.21 8.75
N VAL A 51 11.18 -24.23 9.25
CA VAL A 51 12.40 -24.42 8.46
C VAL A 51 13.24 -25.56 9.01
N PHE A 52 14.07 -26.14 8.17
CA PHE A 52 15.08 -27.13 8.55
C PHE A 52 16.45 -26.55 8.24
N VAL A 53 17.36 -26.64 9.21
CA VAL A 53 18.74 -26.16 9.07
C VAL A 53 19.74 -27.24 9.50
N ALA A 54 21.01 -27.05 9.17
CA ALA A 54 22.06 -27.98 9.59
C ALA A 54 22.18 -28.03 11.12
N PRO A 55 22.54 -29.18 11.72
CA PRO A 55 22.88 -29.27 13.13
C PRO A 55 23.96 -28.24 13.50
N GLY A 56 23.85 -27.64 14.68
CA GLY A 56 24.81 -26.62 15.14
C GLY A 56 24.69 -25.26 14.45
N SER A 57 23.67 -25.02 13.62
CA SER A 57 23.43 -23.69 13.04
C SER A 57 23.29 -22.62 14.12
N SER A 58 24.00 -21.51 13.93
CA SER A 58 23.88 -20.30 14.75
C SER A 58 22.47 -19.68 14.68
N ASP A 59 22.12 -18.86 15.67
CA ASP A 59 20.87 -18.11 15.66
C ASP A 59 20.74 -17.18 14.44
N ALA A 60 21.85 -16.62 13.96
CA ALA A 60 21.87 -15.80 12.74
C ALA A 60 21.51 -16.61 11.49
N GLN A 61 22.02 -17.84 11.36
CA GLN A 61 21.68 -18.73 10.25
C GLN A 61 20.22 -19.18 10.31
N ILE A 62 19.72 -19.49 11.51
CA ILE A 62 18.31 -19.82 11.73
C ILE A 62 17.42 -18.64 11.34
N LEU A 63 17.72 -17.44 11.84
CA LEU A 63 16.98 -16.22 11.54
C LEU A 63 16.98 -15.90 10.05
N SER A 64 18.12 -16.10 9.37
CA SER A 64 18.22 -15.91 7.92
C SER A 64 17.29 -16.86 7.16
N ALA A 65 17.26 -18.15 7.51
CA ALA A 65 16.35 -19.12 6.90
C ALA A 65 14.87 -18.78 7.19
N VAL A 66 14.55 -18.38 8.43
CA VAL A 66 13.18 -17.97 8.81
C VAL A 66 12.74 -16.73 8.03
N ARG A 67 13.59 -15.70 7.93
CA ARG A 67 13.29 -14.50 7.13
C ARG A 67 13.07 -14.82 5.65
N ALA A 68 13.91 -15.68 5.08
CA ALA A 68 13.77 -16.11 3.69
C ALA A 68 12.43 -16.82 3.43
N GLN A 69 11.95 -17.66 4.36
CA GLN A 69 10.61 -18.25 4.26
C GLN A 69 9.51 -17.22 4.50
N ALA A 70 9.58 -16.43 5.57
CA ALA A 70 8.54 -15.47 5.95
C ALA A 70 8.31 -14.42 4.85
N GLN A 71 9.37 -13.93 4.19
CA GLN A 71 9.28 -12.99 3.06
C GLN A 71 8.34 -13.49 1.96
N THR A 72 8.27 -14.80 1.71
CA THR A 72 7.42 -15.37 0.66
C THR A 72 5.93 -15.30 0.98
N ALA A 73 5.56 -15.07 2.25
CA ALA A 73 4.19 -14.77 2.61
C ALA A 73 3.73 -13.42 2.05
N PHE A 74 4.65 -12.51 1.70
CA PHE A 74 4.31 -11.20 1.17
C PHE A 74 3.46 -11.30 -0.09
N GLY A 75 3.90 -12.03 -1.12
CA GLY A 75 3.13 -12.21 -2.36
C GLY A 75 1.79 -12.90 -2.10
N ALA A 76 1.78 -13.90 -1.22
CA ALA A 76 0.58 -14.63 -0.83
C ALA A 76 -0.46 -13.75 -0.14
N MET A 77 -0.04 -12.88 0.76
CA MET A 77 -0.92 -11.94 1.47
C MET A 77 -1.38 -10.82 0.54
N ARG A 78 -0.49 -10.27 -0.28
CA ARG A 78 -0.77 -9.20 -1.25
C ARG A 78 -1.87 -9.63 -2.23
N THR A 79 -1.73 -10.81 -2.83
CA THR A 79 -2.75 -11.37 -3.73
C THR A 79 -4.03 -11.79 -3.01
N ASP A 80 -4.01 -11.82 -1.68
CA ASP A 80 -5.19 -12.06 -0.86
C ASP A 80 -5.76 -10.78 -0.20
N ASP A 81 -5.43 -9.58 -0.67
CA ASP A 81 -5.85 -8.29 -0.10
C ASP A 81 -5.45 -8.12 1.38
N ILE A 82 -4.22 -8.49 1.70
CA ILE A 82 -3.64 -8.36 3.05
C ILE A 82 -2.28 -7.68 2.93
N ALA A 83 -2.09 -6.60 3.68
CA ALA A 83 -0.80 -5.94 3.81
C ALA A 83 -0.39 -5.86 5.28
N VAL A 84 0.89 -6.06 5.55
CA VAL A 84 1.45 -6.05 6.91
C VAL A 84 2.36 -4.84 7.09
N ASN A 85 2.59 -4.42 8.33
CA ASN A 85 3.34 -3.20 8.63
C ASN A 85 4.87 -3.40 8.54
N SER A 86 5.38 -4.61 8.79
CA SER A 86 6.82 -4.88 8.76
C SER A 86 7.35 -5.12 7.35
N ARG A 87 8.32 -4.30 6.94
CA ARG A 87 9.04 -4.40 5.66
C ARG A 87 9.41 -5.83 5.28
N GLU A 88 8.79 -6.35 4.21
CA GLU A 88 9.04 -7.70 3.67
C GLU A 88 9.00 -8.82 4.75
N LEU A 89 8.23 -8.64 5.83
CA LEU A 89 8.15 -9.57 6.96
C LEU A 89 9.49 -9.86 7.66
N LYS A 90 10.45 -8.91 7.62
CA LYS A 90 11.81 -9.12 8.16
C LYS A 90 11.88 -9.09 9.69
N GLU A 91 10.86 -8.57 10.36
CA GLU A 91 10.79 -8.44 11.81
C GLU A 91 10.32 -9.75 12.45
N ILE A 92 11.28 -10.60 12.79
CA ILE A 92 11.04 -11.92 13.38
C ILE A 92 11.48 -11.92 14.84
N ASP A 93 10.55 -12.26 15.74
CA ASP A 93 10.85 -12.51 17.14
C ASP A 93 11.48 -13.91 17.32
N THR A 94 12.79 -13.93 17.59
CA THR A 94 13.56 -15.16 17.80
C THR A 94 13.15 -15.91 19.08
N ALA A 95 12.50 -15.26 20.04
CA ALA A 95 11.98 -15.92 21.25
C ALA A 95 10.83 -16.89 20.94
N THR A 96 10.20 -16.75 19.77
CA THR A 96 9.17 -17.69 19.28
C THR A 96 9.76 -19.00 18.76
N PHE A 97 11.08 -19.07 18.57
CA PHE A 97 11.71 -20.25 17.99
C PHE A 97 11.53 -21.47 18.90
N ARG A 98 11.10 -22.58 18.29
CA ARG A 98 11.02 -23.89 18.92
C ARG A 98 11.88 -24.84 18.11
N LYS A 99 13.00 -25.24 18.69
CA LYS A 99 14.05 -26.04 18.08
C LYS A 99 13.88 -27.50 18.47
N ARG A 100 14.02 -28.43 17.53
CA ARG A 100 13.98 -29.87 17.76
C ARG A 100 14.97 -30.57 16.83
N ASP A 101 15.87 -31.37 17.40
CA ASP A 101 16.73 -32.23 16.61
C ASP A 101 15.89 -33.33 15.96
N VAL A 102 16.12 -33.56 14.67
CA VAL A 102 15.40 -34.56 13.88
C VAL A 102 16.35 -35.33 12.97
N GLN A 103 15.97 -36.56 12.64
CA GLN A 103 16.59 -37.35 11.58
C GLN A 103 15.75 -37.25 10.31
N VAL A 104 16.36 -36.80 9.22
CA VAL A 104 15.72 -36.71 7.91
C VAL A 104 15.87 -38.03 7.20
N VAL A 105 14.78 -38.77 7.02
CA VAL A 105 14.76 -40.11 6.43
C VAL A 105 14.22 -40.04 5.00
N ASP A 106 14.99 -40.55 4.04
CA ASP A 106 14.56 -40.80 2.68
C ASP A 106 13.79 -42.12 2.61
N THR A 107 12.47 -42.02 2.72
CA THR A 107 11.58 -43.19 2.72
C THR A 107 11.45 -43.90 1.38
N SER A 108 12.14 -43.42 0.33
CA SER A 108 12.31 -44.15 -0.93
C SER A 108 13.49 -45.13 -0.90
N ARG A 109 14.38 -45.00 0.10
CA ARG A 109 15.52 -45.87 0.32
C ARG A 109 15.28 -46.75 1.54
N GLU A 110 15.21 -48.06 1.33
CA GLU A 110 15.06 -49.02 2.41
C GLU A 110 16.28 -48.96 3.35
N GLY A 111 16.02 -48.88 4.66
CA GLY A 111 17.08 -48.84 5.68
C GLY A 111 17.90 -47.54 5.71
N ASP A 112 17.42 -46.43 5.12
CA ASP A 112 18.12 -45.15 5.17
C ASP A 112 18.42 -44.74 6.63
N PRO A 113 19.71 -44.56 7.02
CA PRO A 113 20.08 -44.22 8.39
C PRO A 113 19.59 -42.84 8.83
N GLY A 114 19.17 -42.00 7.88
CA GLY A 114 18.75 -40.63 8.09
C GLY A 114 19.91 -39.66 8.19
N THR A 115 19.63 -38.39 7.90
CA THR A 115 20.59 -37.28 8.04
C THR A 115 20.17 -36.38 9.20
N PRO A 116 21.05 -36.06 10.16
CA PRO A 116 20.69 -35.17 11.27
C PRO A 116 20.42 -33.75 10.76
N MET A 117 19.32 -33.14 11.24
CA MET A 117 18.97 -31.75 11.02
C MET A 117 18.32 -31.13 12.26
N LEU A 118 18.24 -29.81 12.27
CA LEU A 118 17.49 -29.04 13.26
C LEU A 118 16.20 -28.52 12.63
N GLU A 119 15.05 -28.98 13.15
CA GLU A 119 13.75 -28.39 12.84
C GLU A 119 13.56 -27.13 13.70
N VAL A 120 13.19 -26.02 13.06
CA VAL A 120 12.85 -24.78 13.76
C VAL A 120 11.44 -24.35 13.35
N LYS A 121 10.51 -24.37 14.31
CA LYS A 121 9.21 -23.72 14.17
C LYS A 121 9.29 -22.29 14.69
N TYR A 122 8.62 -21.37 14.02
CA TYR A 122 8.55 -19.97 14.43
C TYR A 122 7.11 -19.43 14.32
N THR A 123 6.84 -18.33 15.00
CA THR A 123 5.57 -17.60 14.87
C THR A 123 5.87 -16.19 14.37
N TYR A 124 5.35 -15.83 13.21
CA TYR A 124 5.33 -14.45 12.72
C TYR A 124 4.15 -13.72 13.34
N LYS A 125 4.33 -12.44 13.74
CA LYS A 125 3.25 -11.59 14.26
C LYS A 125 3.44 -10.16 13.75
N ASP A 126 2.34 -9.51 13.37
CA ASP A 126 2.37 -8.11 12.90
C ASP A 126 1.01 -7.42 13.12
N ASP A 127 0.99 -6.10 12.93
CA ASP A 127 -0.23 -5.38 12.56
C ASP A 127 -0.40 -5.43 11.02
N ALA A 128 -1.65 -5.53 10.58
CA ALA A 128 -2.02 -5.72 9.20
C ALA A 128 -3.25 -4.89 8.86
N VAL A 129 -3.34 -4.49 7.60
CA VAL A 129 -4.56 -3.99 6.98
C VAL A 129 -5.09 -5.06 6.04
N VAL A 130 -6.36 -5.39 6.16
CA VAL A 130 -7.01 -6.46 5.37
C VAL A 130 -8.19 -5.88 4.62
N GLY A 131 -8.41 -6.35 3.39
CA GLY A 131 -9.58 -5.95 2.61
C GLY A 131 -10.90 -6.33 3.27
N MET A 132 -11.95 -5.57 2.97
CA MET A 132 -13.31 -5.76 3.52
C MET A 132 -13.84 -7.19 3.43
N ARG A 133 -13.45 -7.94 2.39
CA ARG A 133 -13.80 -9.36 2.23
C ARG A 133 -13.35 -10.26 3.39
N HIS A 134 -12.39 -9.79 4.19
CA HIS A 134 -11.86 -10.47 5.37
C HIS A 134 -12.31 -9.84 6.69
N ALA A 135 -13.17 -8.82 6.67
CA ALA A 135 -13.59 -8.07 7.86
C ALA A 135 -14.12 -8.99 8.97
N THR A 136 -14.97 -9.95 8.63
CA THR A 136 -15.56 -10.90 9.59
C THR A 136 -14.76 -12.19 9.78
N ARG A 137 -13.67 -12.39 9.02
CA ARG A 137 -12.86 -13.61 9.10
C ARG A 137 -11.93 -13.60 10.29
N THR A 138 -11.73 -14.77 10.89
CA THR A 138 -10.74 -15.00 11.96
C THR A 138 -9.44 -15.63 11.43
N SER A 139 -9.45 -16.08 10.18
CA SER A 139 -8.28 -16.70 9.55
C SER A 139 -8.41 -16.79 8.04
N VAL A 140 -7.26 -16.84 7.38
CA VAL A 140 -7.09 -16.98 5.94
C VAL A 140 -6.11 -18.13 5.65
N PRO A 141 -6.49 -19.10 4.81
CA PRO A 141 -5.56 -20.12 4.33
C PRO A 141 -4.57 -19.49 3.34
N LEU A 142 -3.28 -19.68 3.57
CA LEU A 142 -2.19 -19.17 2.72
C LEU A 142 -1.13 -20.26 2.52
N ALA A 143 -0.04 -19.91 1.85
CA ALA A 143 1.17 -20.72 1.82
C ALA A 143 2.40 -19.82 1.90
N VAL A 144 3.53 -20.42 2.29
CA VAL A 144 4.88 -19.85 2.17
C VAL A 144 5.75 -20.83 1.40
N MET A 145 6.81 -20.34 0.77
CA MET A 145 7.77 -21.17 0.05
C MET A 145 8.98 -21.49 0.94
N SER A 146 9.65 -22.60 0.68
CA SER A 146 10.87 -22.96 1.41
C SER A 146 12.00 -21.93 1.18
N PRO A 147 12.95 -21.78 2.13
CA PRO A 147 14.05 -20.82 1.98
C PRO A 147 14.88 -20.99 0.69
N GLY A 148 14.92 -22.21 0.14
CA GLY A 148 15.62 -22.56 -1.09
C GLY A 148 14.83 -22.39 -2.39
N TYR A 149 13.66 -21.73 -2.36
CA TYR A 149 12.72 -21.63 -3.49
C TYR A 149 13.34 -21.11 -4.78
N ARG A 150 14.40 -20.29 -4.71
CA ARG A 150 15.07 -19.69 -5.89
C ARG A 150 15.64 -20.72 -6.87
N SER A 151 15.94 -21.94 -6.40
CA SER A 151 16.34 -23.05 -7.25
C SER A 151 15.19 -23.65 -8.07
N GLN A 152 13.95 -23.27 -7.75
CA GLN A 152 12.71 -23.79 -8.34
C GLN A 152 11.85 -22.68 -8.97
N THR A 153 12.44 -21.53 -9.35
CA THR A 153 11.71 -20.38 -9.93
C THR A 153 10.82 -20.77 -11.12
N GLU A 154 11.30 -21.56 -12.08
CA GLU A 154 10.48 -22.01 -13.21
C GLU A 154 9.28 -22.87 -12.80
N ARG A 155 9.43 -23.64 -11.71
CA ARG A 155 8.31 -24.40 -11.14
C ARG A 155 7.30 -23.46 -10.51
N ILE A 156 7.75 -22.45 -9.76
CA ILE A 156 6.88 -21.45 -9.13
C ILE A 156 6.13 -20.65 -10.18
N LEU A 157 6.81 -20.15 -11.22
CA LEU A 157 6.18 -19.40 -12.31
C LEU A 157 5.08 -20.21 -12.99
N ARG A 158 5.31 -21.51 -13.24
CA ARG A 158 4.30 -22.37 -13.88
C ARG A 158 3.13 -22.71 -12.95
N GLU A 159 3.41 -22.99 -11.69
CA GLU A 159 2.43 -23.59 -10.77
C GLU A 159 1.71 -22.54 -9.92
N CYS A 160 2.34 -21.42 -9.58
CA CYS A 160 1.89 -20.52 -8.53
C CYS A 160 2.04 -19.03 -8.89
N THR A 161 2.00 -18.72 -10.20
CA THR A 161 1.76 -17.37 -10.72
C THR A 161 0.84 -17.47 -11.94
N PRO A 162 0.30 -16.33 -12.44
CA PRO A 162 -0.39 -16.29 -13.73
C PRO A 162 0.50 -16.68 -14.94
N ASN A 163 1.83 -16.61 -14.77
CA ASN A 163 2.83 -16.94 -15.79
C ASN A 163 2.76 -16.09 -17.08
N ASP A 164 2.24 -14.88 -16.97
CA ASP A 164 2.19 -13.88 -18.03
C ASP A 164 3.51 -13.10 -18.16
N SER A 165 3.57 -12.12 -19.07
CA SER A 165 4.76 -11.27 -19.27
C SER A 165 5.18 -10.61 -17.96
N HIS A 166 4.22 -10.03 -17.23
CA HIS A 166 4.48 -9.37 -15.97
C HIS A 166 5.11 -10.32 -14.96
N SER A 167 4.53 -11.51 -14.76
CA SER A 167 5.10 -12.53 -13.86
C SER A 167 6.53 -12.91 -14.25
N ARG A 168 6.84 -12.95 -15.55
CA ARG A 168 8.19 -13.28 -16.05
C ARG A 168 9.20 -12.16 -15.81
N ASP A 169 8.78 -10.92 -15.93
CA ASP A 169 9.63 -9.76 -15.61
C ASP A 169 10.03 -9.75 -14.13
N PHE A 170 9.17 -10.29 -13.27
CA PHE A 170 9.40 -10.42 -11.82
C PHE A 170 9.92 -11.81 -11.39
N ALA A 171 10.45 -12.63 -12.31
CA ALA A 171 10.93 -13.99 -12.00
C ALA A 171 12.06 -14.01 -10.95
N SER A 172 12.95 -13.02 -10.96
CA SER A 172 14.02 -12.89 -9.97
C SER A 172 13.49 -12.63 -8.55
N THR A 173 12.26 -12.12 -8.45
CA THR A 173 11.54 -11.83 -7.21
C THR A 173 10.28 -12.70 -7.11
N ALA A 174 10.36 -14.00 -7.42
CA ALA A 174 9.20 -14.91 -7.40
C ALA A 174 8.38 -14.89 -6.09
N TRP A 175 9.00 -14.51 -4.96
CA TRP A 175 8.32 -14.31 -3.67
C TRP A 175 7.25 -13.20 -3.69
N TYR A 176 7.41 -12.18 -4.56
CA TYR A 176 6.51 -11.03 -4.70
C TYR A 176 5.26 -11.36 -5.52
N ILE A 177 5.43 -12.19 -6.55
CA ILE A 177 4.38 -12.63 -7.47
C ILE A 177 3.77 -13.99 -7.10
N PHE A 178 4.16 -14.57 -5.98
CA PHE A 178 3.66 -15.86 -5.51
C PHE A 178 2.18 -15.76 -5.13
N GLU A 179 1.33 -16.50 -5.84
CA GLU A 179 -0.12 -16.46 -5.69
C GLU A 179 -0.67 -17.86 -5.36
N PRO A 180 -0.74 -18.22 -4.07
CA PRO A 180 -1.17 -19.56 -3.67
C PRO A 180 -2.65 -19.81 -3.91
N SER A 181 -3.48 -18.77 -4.04
CA SER A 181 -4.93 -18.89 -4.28
C SER A 181 -5.27 -19.47 -5.67
N LEU A 182 -4.34 -19.44 -6.63
CA LEU A 182 -4.54 -20.01 -7.96
C LEU A 182 -4.85 -21.50 -7.88
N ARG A 183 -5.82 -21.97 -8.69
CA ARG A 183 -6.25 -23.38 -8.71
C ARG A 183 -5.07 -24.32 -8.97
N GLN A 184 -4.24 -24.02 -9.96
CA GLN A 184 -3.05 -24.82 -10.28
C GLN A 184 -2.04 -24.87 -9.12
N CYS A 185 -1.95 -23.79 -8.33
CA CYS A 185 -1.07 -23.75 -7.18
C CYS A 185 -1.63 -24.60 -6.04
N GLN A 186 -2.93 -24.48 -5.76
CA GLN A 186 -3.62 -25.32 -4.78
C GLN A 186 -3.47 -26.81 -5.11
N GLU A 187 -3.56 -27.19 -6.39
CA GLU A 187 -3.30 -28.55 -6.86
C GLU A 187 -1.85 -28.99 -6.62
N ALA A 188 -0.87 -28.13 -6.92
CA ALA A 188 0.55 -28.41 -6.69
C ALA A 188 0.88 -28.55 -5.19
N ILE A 189 0.36 -27.64 -4.37
CA ILE A 189 0.45 -27.64 -2.90
C ILE A 189 -0.16 -28.93 -2.35
N LYS A 190 -1.37 -29.29 -2.80
CA LYS A 190 -2.06 -30.50 -2.35
C LYS A 190 -1.29 -31.76 -2.75
N LYS A 191 -0.82 -31.86 -3.99
CA LYS A 191 -0.02 -32.98 -4.48
C LYS A 191 1.24 -33.19 -3.64
N GLU A 192 1.95 -32.11 -3.33
CA GLU A 192 3.14 -32.16 -2.48
C GLU A 192 2.79 -32.58 -1.04
N GLN A 193 1.71 -32.04 -0.49
CA GLN A 193 1.26 -32.38 0.86
C GLN A 193 0.78 -33.84 0.98
N ASP A 194 0.14 -34.39 -0.05
CA ASP A 194 -0.30 -35.78 -0.11
C ASP A 194 0.92 -36.73 -0.18
N ALA A 195 1.93 -36.40 -1.00
CA ALA A 195 3.18 -37.16 -1.08
C ALA A 195 3.93 -37.17 0.27
N ILE A 196 4.08 -36.02 0.92
CA ILE A 196 4.69 -35.91 2.26
C ILE A 196 3.92 -36.74 3.28
N THR A 197 2.58 -36.77 3.19
CA THR A 197 1.73 -37.54 4.12
C THR A 197 1.96 -39.04 3.93
N GLN A 198 2.06 -39.52 2.69
CA GLN A 198 2.36 -40.91 2.37
C GLN A 198 3.76 -41.32 2.85
N ASP A 199 4.77 -40.46 2.68
CA ASP A 199 6.11 -40.74 3.16
C ASP A 199 6.18 -40.73 4.70
N ARG A 200 5.51 -39.80 5.37
CA ARG A 200 5.45 -39.75 6.85
C ARG A 200 4.83 -41.01 7.43
N ALA A 201 3.95 -41.68 6.67
CA ALA A 201 3.35 -42.93 7.10
C ALA A 201 4.39 -44.06 7.28
N LYS A 202 5.51 -43.98 6.56
CA LYS A 202 6.61 -44.96 6.56
C LYS A 202 7.65 -44.74 7.67
N LEU A 203 7.59 -43.62 8.40
CA LEU A 203 8.53 -43.33 9.49
C LEU A 203 8.29 -44.24 10.70
N THR A 204 9.38 -44.69 11.32
CA THR A 204 9.35 -45.56 12.50
C THR A 204 9.21 -44.78 13.81
N ASP A 205 9.71 -43.54 13.87
CA ASP A 205 9.49 -42.62 14.98
C ASP A 205 9.19 -41.20 14.48
N ARG A 206 7.90 -40.86 14.36
CA ARG A 206 7.45 -39.53 13.90
C ARG A 206 7.80 -38.39 14.87
N ARG A 207 8.26 -38.67 16.08
CA ARG A 207 8.70 -37.64 17.04
C ARG A 207 10.16 -37.28 16.88
N ALA A 208 11.00 -38.21 16.42
CA ALA A 208 12.43 -37.98 16.18
C ALA A 208 12.78 -37.87 14.69
N GLN A 209 11.89 -38.28 13.78
CA GLN A 209 12.14 -38.31 12.35
C GLN A 209 11.21 -37.37 11.58
N VAL A 210 11.71 -36.88 10.43
CA VAL A 210 10.96 -36.20 9.38
C VAL A 210 11.36 -36.79 8.03
N THR A 211 10.50 -36.67 7.01
CA THR A 211 10.81 -37.24 5.70
C THR A 211 11.70 -36.29 4.89
N LYS A 212 12.54 -36.84 4.00
CA LYS A 212 13.26 -36.03 3.01
C LYS A 212 12.32 -35.16 2.17
N SER A 213 11.17 -35.70 1.75
CA SER A 213 10.14 -34.95 1.03
C SER A 213 9.57 -33.76 1.80
N GLU A 214 9.53 -33.83 3.14
CA GLU A 214 9.09 -32.72 3.97
C GLU A 214 10.15 -31.61 4.07
N VAL A 215 11.43 -31.99 4.11
CA VAL A 215 12.56 -31.05 4.15
C VAL A 215 12.74 -30.34 2.81
N ASP A 216 12.62 -31.10 1.72
CA ASP A 216 12.81 -30.61 0.34
C ASP A 216 11.56 -29.91 -0.23
N ARG A 217 10.48 -29.85 0.55
CA ARG A 217 9.20 -29.27 0.14
C ARG A 217 9.40 -27.86 -0.41
N LEU A 218 8.67 -27.51 -1.46
CA LEU A 218 8.66 -26.15 -2.00
C LEU A 218 7.58 -25.32 -1.33
N TYR A 219 6.37 -25.85 -1.16
CA TYR A 219 5.23 -25.09 -0.65
C TYR A 219 4.81 -25.59 0.72
N LEU A 220 4.70 -24.69 1.69
CA LEU A 220 4.23 -24.95 3.05
C LEU A 220 2.88 -24.24 3.25
N PRO A 221 1.75 -24.99 3.28
CA PRO A 221 0.46 -24.44 3.70
C PRO A 221 0.56 -23.87 5.11
N ILE A 222 0.00 -22.68 5.29
CA ILE A 222 -0.11 -22.02 6.58
C ILE A 222 -1.53 -21.48 6.77
N THR A 223 -1.82 -21.05 7.99
CA THR A 223 -3.04 -20.30 8.30
C THR A 223 -2.64 -18.98 8.91
N ALA A 224 -2.89 -17.88 8.18
CA ALA A 224 -2.81 -16.55 8.76
C ALA A 224 -4.03 -16.35 9.66
N ARG A 225 -3.81 -16.14 10.95
CA ARG A 225 -4.85 -15.83 11.91
C ARG A 225 -5.01 -14.31 11.98
N LEU A 226 -6.27 -13.87 12.00
CA LEU A 226 -6.65 -12.48 12.13
C LEU A 226 -7.21 -12.27 13.54
N GLY A 227 -6.61 -11.34 14.28
CA GLY A 227 -7.02 -10.97 15.63
C GLY A 227 -8.30 -10.15 15.64
N ALA A 228 -8.59 -9.52 16.77
CA ALA A 228 -9.71 -8.59 16.88
C ALA A 228 -9.58 -7.43 15.87
N ASP A 229 -10.72 -6.90 15.47
CA ASP A 229 -10.81 -5.65 14.74
C ASP A 229 -10.30 -4.50 15.62
N LYS A 230 -9.36 -3.74 15.08
CA LYS A 230 -8.78 -2.56 15.70
C LYS A 230 -9.09 -1.29 14.90
N THR A 231 -9.95 -1.41 13.90
CA THR A 231 -10.29 -0.27 13.05
C THR A 231 -11.03 0.76 13.89
N ASN A 232 -10.54 1.98 13.83
CA ASN A 232 -11.16 3.08 14.54
C ASN A 232 -12.53 3.36 13.92
N ARG A 233 -13.46 3.90 14.71
CA ARG A 233 -14.82 4.22 14.25
C ARG A 233 -15.14 5.70 14.46
N GLY A 234 -16.01 6.24 13.62
CA GLY A 234 -16.47 7.62 13.66
C GLY A 234 -15.73 8.53 12.68
N ALA A 235 -15.97 9.84 12.82
CA ALA A 235 -15.27 10.84 12.03
C ALA A 235 -13.98 11.32 12.72
N SER A 236 -12.88 11.29 11.98
CA SER A 236 -11.65 12.03 12.28
C SER A 236 -11.41 13.09 11.23
N TYR A 237 -10.58 14.05 11.56
CA TYR A 237 -10.36 15.22 10.72
C TYR A 237 -8.89 15.60 10.74
N PRO A 238 -8.37 16.13 9.62
CA PRO A 238 -7.14 16.89 9.66
C PRO A 238 -7.19 18.00 10.70
N ASP A 239 -6.02 18.35 11.24
CA ASP A 239 -5.87 19.44 12.20
C ASP A 239 -5.92 20.82 11.50
N TYR A 240 -7.02 21.11 10.80
CA TYR A 240 -7.20 22.28 9.91
C TYR A 240 -6.84 23.61 10.57
N HIS A 241 -7.18 23.78 11.84
CA HIS A 241 -6.83 25.01 12.56
C HIS A 241 -5.31 25.24 12.64
N ARG A 242 -4.48 24.21 12.69
CA ARG A 242 -3.02 24.31 12.71
C ARG A 242 -2.49 24.58 11.31
N LEU A 243 -3.05 23.88 10.32
CA LEU A 243 -2.74 24.06 8.90
C LEU A 243 -2.96 25.51 8.44
N TYR A 244 -4.14 26.08 8.71
CA TYR A 244 -4.49 27.44 8.29
C TYR A 244 -3.93 28.55 9.20
N LYS A 245 -3.40 28.22 10.39
CA LYS A 245 -2.68 29.21 11.23
C LYS A 245 -1.32 29.60 10.63
N GLY A 246 -0.75 28.76 9.78
CA GLY A 246 0.55 28.96 9.13
C GLY A 246 1.61 28.06 9.75
N GLY A 247 1.66 26.79 9.29
CA GLY A 247 2.52 25.74 9.83
C GLY A 247 3.98 25.92 9.43
N VAL A 248 4.33 25.49 8.21
CA VAL A 248 5.71 25.63 7.67
C VAL A 248 6.05 27.07 7.26
N LYS A 249 5.04 27.85 6.86
CA LYS A 249 5.18 29.25 6.48
C LYS A 249 4.05 30.05 7.12
N GLU A 250 4.40 31.22 7.67
CA GLU A 250 3.42 32.10 8.30
C GLU A 250 2.36 32.56 7.29
N ASN A 251 1.09 32.53 7.68
CA ASN A 251 -0.07 32.90 6.86
C ASN A 251 -0.15 32.17 5.51
N LYS A 252 0.38 30.94 5.44
CA LYS A 252 0.25 30.09 4.25
C LYS A 252 -0.12 28.66 4.63
N LEU A 253 -0.88 28.03 3.74
CA LEU A 253 -1.04 26.58 3.67
C LEU A 253 -0.24 26.09 2.47
N VAL A 254 0.81 25.30 2.71
CA VAL A 254 1.72 24.84 1.66
C VAL A 254 1.49 23.36 1.37
N VAL A 255 1.04 23.08 0.15
CA VAL A 255 0.81 21.73 -0.38
C VAL A 255 1.90 21.40 -1.39
N SER A 256 2.64 20.31 -1.19
CA SER A 256 3.58 19.79 -2.18
C SER A 256 3.00 18.62 -2.97
N LEU A 257 3.14 18.68 -4.29
CA LEU A 257 2.87 17.61 -5.23
C LEU A 257 4.19 17.09 -5.80
N VAL A 258 4.58 15.86 -5.43
CA VAL A 258 5.84 15.27 -5.90
C VAL A 258 5.54 14.08 -6.79
N TYR A 259 5.86 14.19 -8.07
CA TYR A 259 5.58 13.18 -9.09
C TYR A 259 6.87 12.57 -9.59
N GLY A 260 7.05 11.27 -9.35
CA GLY A 260 8.11 10.46 -9.94
C GLY A 260 7.82 10.09 -11.39
N LEU A 261 8.81 9.58 -12.10
CA LEU A 261 8.60 8.97 -13.41
C LEU A 261 8.06 7.55 -13.24
N ILE A 262 7.07 7.16 -14.05
CA ILE A 262 6.54 5.80 -14.07
C ILE A 262 7.08 5.03 -15.28
N ASP A 263 7.17 5.68 -16.44
CA ASP A 263 7.60 5.06 -17.68
C ASP A 263 9.07 5.38 -17.93
N HIS A 264 9.91 4.33 -17.98
CA HIS A 264 11.36 4.50 -18.10
C HIS A 264 11.86 4.59 -19.55
N ASP A 265 11.03 4.29 -20.56
CA ASP A 265 11.52 3.97 -21.92
C ASP A 265 10.91 4.77 -23.10
N HIS A 266 10.06 5.79 -22.90
CA HIS A 266 9.35 6.41 -24.04
C HIS A 266 9.35 7.96 -24.04
N GLY A 267 9.82 8.54 -25.15
CA GLY A 267 9.34 9.83 -25.69
C GLY A 267 9.76 11.15 -25.01
N GLY A 268 10.21 11.11 -23.75
CA GLY A 268 10.62 12.27 -22.96
C GLY A 268 9.57 12.68 -21.91
N PRO A 269 9.80 13.78 -21.15
CA PRO A 269 8.98 14.11 -19.97
C PRO A 269 7.48 14.29 -20.24
N ALA A 270 7.09 14.69 -21.45
CA ALA A 270 5.67 14.90 -21.80
C ALA A 270 4.90 13.60 -22.07
N ASP A 271 5.64 12.54 -22.41
CA ASP A 271 5.10 11.25 -22.82
C ASP A 271 5.02 10.27 -21.63
N ASP A 272 5.71 10.55 -20.52
CA ASP A 272 5.56 9.79 -19.27
C ASP A 272 4.17 10.00 -18.66
N TYR A 273 3.62 8.89 -18.18
CA TYR A 273 2.27 8.82 -17.66
C TYR A 273 1.98 9.82 -16.52
N ASN A 274 2.95 10.01 -15.61
CA ASN A 274 2.78 10.85 -14.42
C ASN A 274 2.79 12.34 -14.73
N PHE A 275 3.28 12.77 -15.90
CA PHE A 275 3.03 14.13 -16.36
C PHE A 275 1.52 14.38 -16.55
N GLY A 276 0.82 13.42 -17.18
CA GLY A 276 -0.63 13.49 -17.37
C GLY A 276 -1.38 13.52 -16.03
N GLU A 277 -0.94 12.70 -15.08
CA GLU A 277 -1.54 12.66 -13.75
C GLU A 277 -1.32 13.97 -12.97
N LEU A 278 -0.12 14.56 -13.01
CA LEU A 278 0.12 15.88 -12.38
C LEU A 278 -0.77 16.96 -13.00
N MET A 279 -0.87 17.00 -14.33
CA MET A 279 -1.73 17.97 -15.01
C MET A 279 -3.20 17.79 -14.61
N THR A 280 -3.65 16.54 -14.48
CA THR A 280 -5.01 16.22 -14.03
C THR A 280 -5.26 16.70 -12.60
N THR A 281 -4.33 16.48 -11.66
CA THR A 281 -4.43 16.99 -10.29
C THR A 281 -4.59 18.50 -10.27
N LEU A 282 -3.70 19.22 -10.98
CA LEU A 282 -3.71 20.68 -11.01
C LEU A 282 -5.01 21.22 -11.64
N ASP A 283 -5.46 20.64 -12.74
CA ASP A 283 -6.69 21.04 -13.42
C ASP A 283 -7.93 20.84 -12.54
N LYS A 284 -8.02 19.70 -11.82
CA LYS A 284 -9.12 19.42 -10.89
C LYS A 284 -9.16 20.41 -9.74
N VAL A 285 -8.01 20.72 -9.14
CA VAL A 285 -7.93 21.71 -8.07
C VAL A 285 -8.31 23.10 -8.58
N MET A 286 -7.80 23.53 -9.73
CA MET A 286 -8.14 24.84 -10.32
C MET A 286 -9.60 24.93 -10.74
N ALA A 287 -10.19 23.86 -11.27
CA ALA A 287 -11.61 23.83 -11.62
C ALA A 287 -12.51 23.99 -10.38
N ALA A 288 -12.14 23.39 -9.25
CA ALA A 288 -12.92 23.47 -8.01
C ALA A 288 -12.62 24.71 -7.16
N ARG A 289 -11.41 25.27 -7.26
CA ARG A 289 -10.88 26.31 -6.36
C ARG A 289 -10.43 27.56 -7.11
N GLY A 290 -10.72 27.69 -8.40
CA GLY A 290 -10.29 28.84 -9.19
C GLY A 290 -8.78 28.87 -9.48
N GLU A 291 -8.36 29.92 -10.18
CA GLU A 291 -7.01 29.99 -10.74
C GLU A 291 -5.94 30.31 -9.70
N PHE A 292 -4.79 29.68 -9.86
CA PHE A 292 -3.57 29.96 -9.10
C PHE A 292 -2.59 30.73 -9.99
N LYS A 293 -1.83 31.65 -9.38
CA LYS A 293 -0.80 32.45 -10.06
C LYS A 293 0.57 31.89 -9.77
N VAL A 294 1.44 31.82 -10.78
CA VAL A 294 2.86 31.50 -10.57
C VAL A 294 3.49 32.60 -9.74
N ILE A 295 4.09 32.23 -8.62
CA ILE A 295 4.81 33.16 -7.72
C ILE A 295 6.30 32.86 -7.62
N ASP A 296 6.71 31.63 -7.97
CA ASP A 296 8.10 31.22 -8.03
C ASP A 296 8.28 30.11 -9.07
N ALA A 297 9.17 30.33 -10.03
CA ALA A 297 9.54 29.37 -11.05
C ALA A 297 10.92 29.72 -11.61
N PRO A 298 11.85 28.76 -11.77
CA PRO A 298 13.17 29.00 -12.36
C PRO A 298 13.11 29.12 -13.89
N VAL A 299 11.91 29.18 -14.48
CA VAL A 299 11.66 29.21 -15.92
C VAL A 299 10.46 30.12 -16.22
N ASP A 300 10.46 30.76 -17.39
CA ASP A 300 9.31 31.52 -17.87
C ASP A 300 8.22 30.56 -18.38
N LEU A 301 7.07 30.55 -17.72
CA LEU A 301 5.89 29.76 -18.10
C LEU A 301 4.85 30.57 -18.89
N GLY A 302 5.07 31.87 -19.11
CA GLY A 302 4.16 32.76 -19.84
C GLY A 302 4.44 32.87 -21.34
N ARG A 303 5.61 32.41 -21.81
CA ARG A 303 6.03 32.46 -23.22
C ARG A 303 6.49 31.11 -23.75
N PHE A 304 6.02 30.71 -24.93
CA PHE A 304 6.44 29.49 -25.63
C PHE A 304 6.74 29.77 -27.09
N GLU A 305 7.89 29.32 -27.58
CA GLU A 305 8.26 29.43 -28.98
C GLU A 305 8.17 28.04 -29.62
N LEU A 306 7.21 27.88 -30.53
CA LEU A 306 6.87 26.60 -31.12
C LEU A 306 7.75 26.31 -32.35
N PRO A 307 7.97 25.03 -32.71
CA PRO A 307 8.72 24.66 -33.92
C PRO A 307 8.14 25.23 -35.23
N SER A 308 6.85 25.61 -35.24
CA SER A 308 6.21 26.29 -36.36
C SER A 308 6.67 27.75 -36.55
N GLY A 309 7.50 28.28 -35.66
CA GLY A 309 7.91 29.69 -35.62
C GLY A 309 6.90 30.59 -34.88
N ARG A 310 5.78 30.03 -34.44
CA ARG A 310 4.78 30.75 -33.66
C ARG A 310 5.26 30.97 -32.23
N VAL A 311 5.05 32.18 -31.71
CA VAL A 311 5.25 32.49 -30.30
C VAL A 311 3.88 32.61 -29.60
N LEU A 312 3.72 31.90 -28.50
CA LEU A 312 2.62 32.06 -27.55
C LEU A 312 3.11 32.96 -26.43
N GLU A 313 2.42 34.07 -26.16
CA GLU A 313 2.75 35.01 -25.08
C GLU A 313 1.55 35.23 -24.18
N GLY A 314 1.80 35.65 -22.94
CA GLY A 314 0.74 35.88 -21.95
C GLY A 314 -0.01 34.60 -21.56
N VAL A 315 0.62 33.43 -21.75
CA VAL A 315 0.01 32.14 -21.41
C VAL A 315 -0.18 32.08 -19.89
N SER A 316 -1.42 31.87 -19.45
CA SER A 316 -1.69 31.63 -18.04
C SER A 316 -1.26 30.21 -17.65
N PHE A 317 -0.95 30.01 -16.37
CA PHE A 317 -0.65 28.68 -15.86
C PHE A 317 -1.81 27.69 -16.07
N ALA A 318 -3.05 28.15 -15.87
CA ALA A 318 -4.24 27.35 -16.11
C ALA A 318 -4.38 26.91 -17.57
N ASP A 319 -4.01 27.77 -18.52
CA ASP A 319 -4.04 27.41 -19.94
C ASP A 319 -2.98 26.36 -20.28
N ALA A 320 -1.77 26.51 -19.73
CA ALA A 320 -0.69 25.55 -19.95
C ALA A 320 -1.05 24.15 -19.41
N VAL A 321 -1.67 24.06 -18.23
CA VAL A 321 -2.18 22.80 -17.66
C VAL A 321 -3.29 22.21 -18.54
N ARG A 322 -4.25 23.03 -18.97
CA ARG A 322 -5.40 22.59 -19.79
C ARG A 322 -5.01 22.11 -21.18
N TRP A 323 -3.82 22.44 -21.69
CA TRP A 323 -3.33 21.85 -22.94
C TRP A 323 -3.24 20.33 -22.86
N LYS A 324 -2.86 19.76 -21.71
CA LYS A 324 -2.77 18.30 -21.54
C LYS A 324 -4.11 17.66 -21.20
N THR A 325 -4.97 18.32 -20.42
CA THR A 325 -6.21 17.72 -19.89
C THR A 325 -7.43 17.94 -20.80
N SER A 326 -7.45 18.98 -21.62
CA SER A 326 -8.55 19.24 -22.55
C SER A 326 -8.40 18.46 -23.86
N TRP A 327 -9.52 17.93 -24.36
CA TRP A 327 -9.60 17.36 -25.71
C TRP A 327 -9.59 18.42 -26.81
N SER A 328 -10.06 19.64 -26.52
CA SER A 328 -10.14 20.72 -27.51
C SER A 328 -8.77 21.38 -27.74
N THR A 329 -8.51 21.77 -28.97
CA THR A 329 -7.37 22.63 -29.29
C THR A 329 -7.73 24.08 -28.99
N PRO A 330 -6.88 24.84 -28.28
CA PRO A 330 -7.14 26.25 -28.02
C PRO A 330 -7.46 27.02 -29.31
N PRO A 331 -8.39 27.99 -29.28
CA PRO A 331 -8.72 28.78 -30.47
C PRO A 331 -7.48 29.37 -31.14
N GLY A 332 -7.42 29.21 -32.46
CA GLY A 332 -6.30 29.69 -33.26
C GLY A 332 -5.03 28.87 -33.13
N MET A 333 -4.98 27.78 -32.37
CA MET A 333 -3.86 26.83 -32.30
C MET A 333 -4.12 25.61 -33.20
N SER A 334 -3.09 25.08 -33.87
CA SER A 334 -3.20 23.79 -34.56
C SER A 334 -3.00 22.62 -33.59
N SER A 335 -3.44 21.41 -33.92
CA SER A 335 -3.17 20.24 -33.07
C SER A 335 -1.66 19.96 -32.92
N ALA A 336 -0.87 20.24 -33.95
CA ALA A 336 0.59 20.13 -33.90
C ALA A 336 1.22 21.18 -32.96
N ASP A 337 0.75 22.43 -33.02
CA ASP A 337 1.18 23.49 -32.09
C ASP A 337 0.85 23.12 -30.64
N LYS A 338 -0.35 22.58 -30.39
CA LYS A 338 -0.75 22.11 -29.05
C LYS A 338 0.19 21.02 -28.54
N THR A 339 0.44 19.99 -29.34
CA THR A 339 1.37 18.91 -28.97
C THR A 339 2.77 19.46 -28.68
N ALA A 340 3.27 20.40 -29.50
CA ALA A 340 4.57 21.03 -29.26
C ALA A 340 4.57 21.88 -27.97
N ALA A 341 3.50 22.63 -27.70
CA ALA A 341 3.36 23.43 -26.49
C ALA A 341 3.34 22.55 -25.22
N ILE A 342 2.64 21.41 -25.27
CA ILE A 342 2.63 20.41 -24.18
C ILE A 342 4.06 19.89 -23.92
N LYS A 343 4.81 19.55 -24.98
CA LYS A 343 6.20 19.07 -24.86
C LYS A 343 7.11 20.10 -24.22
N LEU A 344 7.06 21.33 -24.71
CA LEU A 344 7.84 22.44 -24.16
C LEU A 344 7.46 22.75 -22.71
N PHE A 345 6.17 22.65 -22.36
CA PHE A 345 5.74 22.85 -20.97
C PHE A 345 6.29 21.77 -20.05
N ALA A 346 6.19 20.50 -20.43
CA ALA A 346 6.76 19.39 -19.68
C ALA A 346 8.28 19.56 -19.48
N GLU A 347 9.03 19.89 -20.53
CA GLU A 347 10.48 20.14 -20.47
C GLU A 347 10.83 21.33 -19.56
N LYS A 348 10.02 22.40 -19.60
CA LYS A 348 10.21 23.58 -18.76
C LYS A 348 10.07 23.26 -17.29
N ILE A 349 9.09 22.45 -16.88
CA ILE A 349 8.85 22.11 -15.47
C ILE A 349 9.64 20.89 -15.00
N TYR A 350 10.15 20.06 -15.91
CA TYR A 350 10.86 18.83 -15.58
C TYR A 350 12.05 19.09 -14.65
N ARG A 351 12.06 18.37 -13.53
CA ARG A 351 13.05 18.41 -12.45
C ARG A 351 13.25 19.79 -11.82
N LYS A 352 12.20 20.62 -11.80
CA LYS A 352 12.21 21.94 -11.16
C LYS A 352 11.02 22.08 -10.21
N TRP A 353 11.25 22.86 -9.15
CA TRP A 353 10.17 23.32 -8.29
C TRP A 353 9.45 24.49 -8.95
N ILE A 354 8.13 24.40 -9.00
CA ILE A 354 7.25 25.48 -9.41
C ILE A 354 6.29 25.73 -8.26
N THR A 355 6.06 26.99 -7.90
CA THR A 355 5.09 27.38 -6.89
C THR A 355 4.03 28.26 -7.50
N VAL A 356 2.78 27.85 -7.33
CA VAL A 356 1.61 28.65 -7.65
C VAL A 356 0.82 28.95 -6.38
N GLU A 357 0.23 30.13 -6.29
CA GLU A 357 -0.48 30.60 -5.11
C GLU A 357 -1.81 31.23 -5.46
N ARG A 358 -2.79 31.02 -4.59
CA ARG A 358 -4.00 31.85 -4.50
C ARG A 358 -4.19 32.33 -3.07
N THR A 359 -4.75 33.52 -2.91
CA THR A 359 -5.15 34.03 -1.59
C THR A 359 -6.59 33.63 -1.31
N VAL A 360 -6.85 33.23 -0.07
CA VAL A 360 -8.18 32.96 0.47
C VAL A 360 -8.34 33.69 1.79
N ASN A 361 -9.58 34.03 2.14
CA ASN A 361 -9.89 34.61 3.44
C ASN A 361 -10.33 33.48 4.39
N VAL A 362 -9.64 33.35 5.52
CA VAL A 362 -9.85 32.25 6.47
C VAL A 362 -10.29 32.78 7.82
N LYS A 363 -11.33 32.18 8.38
CA LYS A 363 -11.77 32.38 9.76
C LYS A 363 -11.74 31.06 10.51
N ILE A 364 -11.13 31.05 11.70
CA ILE A 364 -11.03 29.87 12.58
C ILE A 364 -11.64 30.23 13.93
N GLY A 365 -12.74 29.56 14.30
CA GLY A 365 -13.49 29.85 15.51
C GLY A 365 -13.90 31.33 15.60
N ASP A 366 -13.55 31.96 16.72
CA ASP A 366 -13.85 33.36 17.01
C ASP A 366 -12.72 34.33 16.59
N GLU A 367 -11.65 33.83 15.97
CA GLU A 367 -10.56 34.68 15.47
C GLU A 367 -11.06 35.60 14.34
N ALA A 368 -10.40 36.75 14.19
CA ALA A 368 -10.68 37.66 13.09
C ALA A 368 -10.32 36.97 11.75
N PRO A 369 -11.14 37.13 10.69
CA PRO A 369 -10.78 36.61 9.38
C PRO A 369 -9.46 37.21 8.90
N LYS A 370 -8.60 36.39 8.29
CA LYS A 370 -7.31 36.79 7.77
C LYS A 370 -7.05 36.22 6.39
N ASP A 371 -6.21 36.89 5.62
CA ASP A 371 -5.78 36.39 4.33
C ASP A 371 -4.70 35.32 4.51
N VAL A 372 -4.88 34.19 3.84
CA VAL A 372 -3.96 33.06 3.83
C VAL A 372 -3.62 32.72 2.39
N GLY A 373 -2.34 32.55 2.09
CA GLY A 373 -1.89 32.04 0.80
C GLY A 373 -1.97 30.51 0.75
N VAL A 374 -2.78 29.94 -0.15
CA VAL A 374 -2.73 28.52 -0.48
C VAL A 374 -1.69 28.33 -1.57
N GLN A 375 -0.55 27.73 -1.22
CA GLN A 375 0.53 27.42 -2.13
C GLN A 375 0.44 25.98 -2.60
N LEU A 376 0.47 25.77 -3.92
CA LEU A 376 0.78 24.47 -4.52
C LEU A 376 2.23 24.54 -5.03
N MET A 377 3.11 23.82 -4.35
CA MET A 377 4.48 23.58 -4.79
C MET A 377 4.50 22.25 -5.51
N PHE A 378 5.07 22.17 -6.71
CA PHE A 378 5.14 20.89 -7.40
C PHE A 378 6.49 20.63 -8.04
N TYR A 379 6.83 19.34 -8.09
CA TYR A 379 8.05 18.83 -8.71
C TYR A 379 7.72 17.59 -9.54
N TYR A 380 8.05 17.66 -10.83
CA TYR A 380 7.83 16.57 -11.77
C TYR A 380 9.16 15.93 -12.20
N GLY A 381 9.24 14.60 -12.15
CA GLY A 381 10.45 13.84 -12.49
C GLY A 381 11.30 13.45 -11.28
N ALA A 382 10.69 13.35 -10.09
CA ALA A 382 11.34 12.87 -8.85
C ALA A 382 11.49 11.34 -8.87
N ASP A 383 12.39 10.85 -9.73
CA ASP A 383 12.72 9.42 -9.89
C ASP A 383 13.48 8.90 -8.65
N ARG A 384 14.72 8.38 -8.78
CA ARG A 384 15.44 7.79 -7.63
C ARG A 384 16.07 8.81 -6.66
N ASP A 385 15.90 10.10 -6.91
CA ASP A 385 16.49 11.18 -6.12
C ASP A 385 15.63 11.52 -4.89
N SER A 386 16.20 11.37 -3.69
CA SER A 386 15.52 11.72 -2.43
C SER A 386 15.44 13.23 -2.17
N ALA A 387 16.25 14.05 -2.84
CA ALA A 387 16.33 15.49 -2.60
C ALA A 387 14.98 16.23 -2.74
N PRO A 388 14.18 16.06 -3.82
CA PRO A 388 12.86 16.68 -3.90
C PRO A 388 11.91 16.22 -2.77
N HIS A 389 11.98 14.95 -2.35
CA HIS A 389 11.12 14.47 -1.26
C HIS A 389 11.49 15.06 0.09
N LYS A 390 12.79 15.15 0.41
CA LYS A 390 13.27 15.84 1.61
C LYS A 390 12.88 17.31 1.60
N PHE A 391 13.02 17.97 0.45
CA PHE A 391 12.60 19.36 0.29
C PHE A 391 11.10 19.53 0.56
N ALA A 392 10.24 18.68 -0.04
CA ALA A 392 8.79 18.70 0.21
C ALA A 392 8.47 18.46 1.69
N THR A 393 9.10 17.45 2.28
CA THR A 393 8.92 17.03 3.70
C THR A 393 9.28 18.14 4.67
N LYS A 394 10.29 18.94 4.34
CA LYS A 394 10.72 20.06 5.19
C LYS A 394 9.86 21.31 5.03
N ASN A 395 9.35 21.55 3.82
CA ASN A 395 8.81 22.87 3.43
C ASN A 395 7.30 22.88 3.18
N SER A 396 6.56 21.82 3.52
CA SER A 396 5.12 21.72 3.23
C SER A 396 4.32 21.28 4.45
N ASP A 397 3.09 21.76 4.57
CA ASP A 397 2.13 21.26 5.55
C ASP A 397 1.46 19.98 5.05
N VAL A 398 1.23 19.88 3.74
CA VAL A 398 0.61 18.72 3.10
C VAL A 398 1.49 18.23 1.96
N ILE A 399 1.73 16.94 1.85
CA ILE A 399 2.60 16.35 0.83
C ILE A 399 1.86 15.19 0.18
N LEU A 400 1.69 15.26 -1.14
CA LEU A 400 1.14 14.17 -1.94
C LEU A 400 2.24 13.67 -2.87
N TYR A 401 2.54 12.38 -2.78
CA TYR A 401 3.50 11.71 -3.64
C TYR A 401 2.78 10.71 -4.55
N ASN A 402 3.06 10.80 -5.85
CA ASN A 402 2.68 9.80 -6.84
C ASN A 402 3.93 9.28 -7.57
N GLY A 403 4.14 7.97 -7.57
CA GLY A 403 5.22 7.31 -8.29
C GLY A 403 5.59 5.94 -7.72
N HIS A 404 6.69 5.37 -8.22
CA HIS A 404 7.17 4.07 -7.79
C HIS A 404 7.55 4.05 -6.30
N SER A 405 7.04 3.07 -5.55
CA SER A 405 7.49 2.86 -4.17
C SER A 405 8.87 2.20 -4.08
N TYR A 406 9.34 1.56 -5.16
CA TYR A 406 10.56 0.74 -5.22
C TYR A 406 10.66 -0.26 -4.05
N ILE A 407 9.52 -0.76 -3.55
CA ILE A 407 9.49 -1.74 -2.45
C ILE A 407 10.29 -1.19 -1.24
N GLY A 408 10.09 0.11 -0.98
CA GLY A 408 10.73 0.86 0.10
C GLY A 408 12.23 1.08 -0.03
N SER A 409 12.87 0.76 -1.15
CA SER A 409 14.30 1.04 -1.41
C SER A 409 14.55 2.32 -2.21
N GLY A 410 13.46 3.03 -2.52
CA GLY A 410 13.40 4.16 -3.42
C GLY A 410 13.80 5.50 -2.80
N PRO A 411 13.39 6.61 -3.42
CA PRO A 411 13.73 7.95 -2.93
C PRO A 411 13.05 8.29 -1.60
N LEU A 412 11.99 7.56 -1.25
CA LEU A 412 11.24 7.66 0.02
C LEU A 412 11.67 6.63 1.08
N ASP A 413 12.74 5.84 0.88
CA ASP A 413 13.21 4.91 1.92
C ASP A 413 13.46 5.70 3.24
N PRO A 414 12.78 5.36 4.35
CA PRO A 414 12.89 6.08 5.62
C PRO A 414 14.34 6.20 6.14
N THR A 415 15.22 5.25 5.79
CA THR A 415 16.64 5.27 6.17
C THR A 415 17.43 6.43 5.54
N ARG A 416 16.88 7.05 4.50
CA ARG A 416 17.44 8.25 3.87
C ARG A 416 17.00 9.54 4.55
N PHE A 417 16.05 9.47 5.48
CA PHE A 417 15.49 10.63 6.17
C PHE A 417 15.99 10.69 7.62
N THR A 418 16.05 11.90 8.12
CA THR A 418 16.37 12.25 9.50
C THR A 418 15.28 13.15 10.05
N ARG A 419 15.26 13.36 11.36
CA ARG A 419 14.30 14.29 11.98
C ARG A 419 14.39 15.71 11.42
N ASP A 420 15.58 16.14 10.98
CA ASP A 420 15.82 17.49 10.43
C ASP A 420 15.28 17.69 9.00
N ASP A 421 14.90 16.59 8.33
CA ASP A 421 14.21 16.61 7.04
C ASP A 421 12.70 16.88 7.20
N PHE A 422 12.15 16.79 8.42
CA PHE A 422 10.75 17.07 8.70
C PHE A 422 10.55 18.49 9.23
N SER A 423 9.41 19.08 8.89
CA SER A 423 8.95 20.28 9.59
C SER A 423 8.62 19.96 11.05
N LYS A 424 8.69 20.96 11.92
CA LYS A 424 8.15 20.86 13.29
C LYS A 424 6.64 21.01 13.36
N ALA A 425 6.03 21.64 12.35
CA ALA A 425 4.60 21.83 12.25
C ALA A 425 3.84 20.49 12.11
N TYR A 426 2.52 20.52 12.26
CA TYR A 426 1.68 19.38 11.88
C TYR A 426 1.71 19.20 10.37
N GLN A 427 1.77 17.95 9.92
CA GLN A 427 1.87 17.60 8.51
C GLN A 427 0.92 16.47 8.13
N ILE A 428 0.49 16.47 6.88
CA ILE A 428 -0.16 15.32 6.24
C ILE A 428 0.76 14.83 5.13
N LEU A 429 1.06 13.54 5.11
CA LEU A 429 1.83 12.91 4.05
C LEU A 429 1.03 11.76 3.44
N TRP A 430 0.64 11.91 2.19
CA TRP A 430 0.01 10.86 1.39
C TRP A 430 1.00 10.29 0.37
N VAL A 431 1.28 9.00 0.52
CA VAL A 431 2.12 8.24 -0.41
C VAL A 431 1.24 7.32 -1.26
N ASP A 432 0.78 7.83 -2.41
CA ASP A 432 0.00 7.06 -3.39
C ASP A 432 0.96 6.27 -4.29
N GLY A 433 1.39 5.12 -3.78
CA GLY A 433 2.28 4.22 -4.48
C GLY A 433 2.15 2.80 -3.96
N CYS A 434 2.76 1.85 -4.66
CA CYS A 434 2.57 0.45 -4.37
C CYS A 434 3.00 0.04 -2.96
N VAL A 435 2.08 -0.53 -2.18
CA VAL A 435 2.33 -1.14 -0.87
C VAL A 435 3.01 -0.17 0.12
N SER A 436 2.69 1.12 0.05
CA SER A 436 3.32 2.17 0.87
C SER A 436 3.15 1.95 2.38
N TYR A 437 2.09 1.25 2.81
CA TYR A 437 1.88 0.87 4.21
C TYR A 437 3.05 0.05 4.78
N ASN A 438 3.56 -0.92 4.02
CA ASN A 438 4.62 -1.83 4.48
C ASN A 438 5.99 -1.15 4.66
N TYR A 439 6.21 -0.01 4.00
CA TYR A 439 7.53 0.59 3.86
C TYR A 439 7.69 1.93 4.56
N TYR A 440 6.60 2.69 4.74
CA TYR A 440 6.70 4.06 5.21
C TYR A 440 5.97 4.28 6.53
N HIS A 441 4.86 3.58 6.77
CA HIS A 441 3.97 3.81 7.89
C HIS A 441 4.68 3.82 9.26
N LYS A 442 5.16 2.66 9.72
CA LYS A 442 5.83 2.56 11.04
C LYS A 442 7.16 3.30 11.14
N ASP A 443 7.82 3.57 10.02
CA ASP A 443 9.20 4.05 10.00
C ASP A 443 9.28 5.58 9.84
N TYR A 444 8.24 6.25 9.31
CA TYR A 444 8.18 7.71 9.21
C TYR A 444 7.71 8.37 10.52
N ILE A 445 6.74 7.78 11.23
CA ILE A 445 6.22 8.34 12.49
C ILE A 445 7.34 8.68 13.50
N PRO A 446 8.34 7.81 13.77
CA PRO A 446 9.43 8.12 14.71
C PRO A 446 10.40 9.22 14.23
N LEU A 447 10.38 9.55 12.94
CA LEU A 447 11.17 10.65 12.36
C LEU A 447 10.50 12.01 12.58
N LYS A 448 9.19 12.05 12.85
CA LYS A 448 8.48 13.28 13.16
C LYS A 448 8.61 13.66 14.63
N GLU A 449 9.07 14.87 14.91
CA GLU A 449 8.93 15.46 16.24
C GLU A 449 7.45 15.55 16.62
N GLY A 450 7.05 14.91 17.72
CA GLY A 450 5.66 14.78 18.16
C GLY A 450 4.95 13.52 17.68
N GLY A 451 5.55 12.73 16.78
CA GLY A 451 4.97 11.51 16.25
C GLY A 451 3.60 11.76 15.57
N THR A 452 2.65 10.88 15.85
CA THR A 452 1.26 10.90 15.36
C THR A 452 0.52 12.19 15.68
N LYS A 453 0.87 12.91 16.76
CA LYS A 453 0.28 14.23 17.07
C LYS A 453 0.59 15.32 16.04
N ASN A 454 1.63 15.10 15.24
CA ASN A 454 2.14 16.07 14.28
C ASN A 454 2.27 15.51 12.87
N LEU A 455 1.89 14.26 12.62
CA LEU A 455 2.03 13.65 11.31
C LEU A 455 0.90 12.66 11.08
N ASP A 456 0.09 12.97 10.09
CA ASP A 456 -0.90 12.07 9.55
C ASP A 456 -0.35 11.42 8.28
N LEU A 457 -0.34 10.09 8.25
CA LEU A 457 0.13 9.30 7.13
C LEU A 457 -1.03 8.65 6.41
N ILE A 458 -1.15 8.93 5.11
CA ILE A 458 -2.08 8.24 4.21
C ILE A 458 -1.26 7.29 3.33
N THR A 459 -1.50 5.99 3.47
CA THR A 459 -0.73 4.94 2.78
C THR A 459 -1.64 3.86 2.21
N ASN A 460 -1.19 3.17 1.17
CA ASN A 460 -1.90 2.08 0.51
C ASN A 460 -1.34 0.74 0.99
N GLY A 461 -2.22 -0.19 1.35
CA GLY A 461 -1.83 -1.56 1.66
C GLY A 461 -1.35 -2.33 0.42
N LEU A 462 -1.96 -2.09 -0.74
CA LEU A 462 -1.68 -2.79 -1.99
C LEU A 462 -1.12 -1.85 -3.08
N GLU A 463 -0.94 -2.39 -4.28
CA GLU A 463 -0.60 -1.60 -5.45
C GLU A 463 -1.74 -0.67 -5.86
N ALA A 464 -1.49 0.64 -5.78
CA ALA A 464 -2.34 1.62 -6.44
C ALA A 464 -2.14 1.52 -7.97
N PRO A 465 -3.20 1.68 -8.77
CA PRO A 465 -3.06 1.72 -10.21
C PRO A 465 -2.17 2.90 -10.61
N SER A 466 -1.34 2.72 -11.65
CA SER A 466 -0.56 3.82 -12.23
C SER A 466 -1.43 4.87 -12.93
N TYR A 467 -2.72 4.57 -13.14
CA TYR A 467 -3.72 5.42 -13.75
C TYR A 467 -4.69 6.00 -12.72
N ARG A 468 -5.22 7.20 -12.99
CA ARG A 468 -6.18 7.94 -12.14
C ARG A 468 -5.64 8.49 -10.81
N SER A 469 -4.39 8.27 -10.43
CA SER A 469 -3.81 8.89 -9.23
C SER A 469 -3.94 10.42 -9.24
N GLY A 470 -3.79 11.05 -10.40
CA GLY A 470 -4.00 12.49 -10.59
C GLY A 470 -5.45 12.92 -10.43
N LEU A 471 -6.40 12.08 -10.85
CA LEU A 471 -7.82 12.32 -10.61
C LEU A 471 -8.14 12.24 -9.11
N ALA A 472 -7.73 11.15 -8.45
CA ALA A 472 -7.92 10.92 -7.02
C ALA A 472 -7.27 12.01 -6.16
N MET A 473 -5.99 12.35 -6.42
CA MET A 473 -5.30 13.43 -5.71
C MET A 473 -5.92 14.81 -5.97
N GLY A 474 -6.34 15.06 -7.21
CA GLY A 474 -7.03 16.29 -7.58
C GLY A 474 -8.35 16.47 -6.84
N GLN A 475 -9.16 15.40 -6.74
CA GLN A 475 -10.43 15.40 -6.01
C GLN A 475 -10.22 15.48 -4.50
N PHE A 476 -9.25 14.75 -3.95
CA PHE A 476 -8.84 14.88 -2.54
C PHE A 476 -8.49 16.33 -2.21
N LEU A 477 -7.59 16.95 -2.98
CA LEU A 477 -7.17 18.33 -2.71
C LEU A 477 -8.30 19.33 -2.96
N ALA A 478 -9.12 19.11 -3.98
CA ALA A 478 -10.31 19.91 -4.20
C ALA A 478 -11.22 19.84 -2.97
N ARG A 479 -11.50 18.67 -2.41
CA ARG A 479 -12.32 18.51 -1.19
C ARG A 479 -11.63 19.09 0.04
N PHE A 480 -10.34 18.83 0.22
CA PHE A 480 -9.54 19.31 1.34
C PHE A 480 -9.50 20.84 1.44
N LEU A 481 -9.39 21.53 0.30
CA LEU A 481 -9.28 22.99 0.23
C LEU A 481 -10.63 23.71 0.14
N ASP A 482 -11.74 23.02 0.36
CA ASP A 482 -13.09 23.58 0.14
C ASP A 482 -13.61 24.48 1.26
N GLY A 483 -12.92 24.49 2.41
CA GLY A 483 -13.29 25.27 3.57
C GLY A 483 -14.47 24.74 4.38
N GLN A 484 -14.97 23.54 4.07
CA GLN A 484 -16.06 22.88 4.79
C GLN A 484 -15.56 21.96 5.90
N GLY A 485 -14.24 21.76 6.01
CA GLY A 485 -13.64 20.95 7.08
C GLY A 485 -13.94 19.46 6.91
N ALA A 486 -13.69 18.94 5.70
CA ALA A 486 -13.92 17.55 5.33
C ALA A 486 -13.26 16.57 6.31
N SER A 487 -13.99 15.51 6.67
CA SER A 487 -13.42 14.41 7.48
C SER A 487 -12.41 13.60 6.66
N TYR A 488 -11.57 12.79 7.30
CA TYR A 488 -10.72 11.85 6.56
C TYR A 488 -11.55 10.89 5.70
N LYS A 489 -12.73 10.47 6.17
CA LYS A 489 -13.66 9.67 5.37
C LYS A 489 -14.08 10.41 4.09
N ASP A 490 -14.53 11.65 4.19
CA ASP A 490 -14.89 12.48 3.02
C ASP A 490 -13.72 12.63 2.04
N LEU A 491 -12.50 12.77 2.57
CA LEU A 491 -11.29 12.93 1.78
C LEU A 491 -10.90 11.64 1.06
N LEU A 492 -11.02 10.49 1.74
CA LEU A 492 -10.79 9.19 1.14
C LEU A 492 -11.88 8.86 0.11
N GLU A 493 -13.14 9.23 0.34
CA GLU A 493 -14.25 9.02 -0.59
C GLU A 493 -14.03 9.84 -1.86
N ALA A 494 -13.51 11.06 -1.74
CA ALA A 494 -13.11 11.86 -2.88
C ALA A 494 -11.95 11.24 -3.68
N ALA A 495 -11.17 10.33 -3.09
CA ALA A 495 -9.97 9.73 -3.68
C ALA A 495 -10.13 8.23 -4.00
N ASP A 496 -11.37 7.72 -4.04
CA ASP A 496 -11.68 6.29 -4.14
C ASP A 496 -11.16 5.63 -5.43
N ASP A 497 -10.98 6.40 -6.50
CA ASP A 497 -10.50 5.97 -7.82
C ASP A 497 -9.17 5.19 -7.79
N THR A 498 -8.34 5.39 -6.77
CA THR A 498 -7.07 4.65 -6.58
C THR A 498 -6.97 3.95 -5.22
N ASP A 499 -8.10 3.74 -4.53
CA ASP A 499 -8.08 3.09 -3.22
C ASP A 499 -7.60 1.64 -3.31
N ALA A 500 -6.47 1.37 -2.65
CA ALA A 500 -5.78 0.09 -2.65
C ALA A 500 -5.50 -0.32 -1.20
N LEU A 501 -6.57 -0.52 -0.42
CA LEU A 501 -6.53 -0.67 1.04
C LEU A 501 -5.89 0.54 1.71
N ARG A 502 -6.35 1.74 1.33
CA ARG A 502 -5.80 2.99 1.84
C ARG A 502 -6.16 3.18 3.29
N VAL A 503 -5.16 3.50 4.09
CA VAL A 503 -5.32 3.80 5.51
C VAL A 503 -4.75 5.15 5.90
N VAL A 504 -5.37 5.75 6.90
CA VAL A 504 -4.87 6.93 7.61
C VAL A 504 -4.38 6.49 9.00
N ASP A 505 -3.22 6.99 9.41
CA ASP A 505 -2.71 6.93 10.80
C ASP A 505 -2.28 8.33 11.24
N GLY A 506 -2.32 8.60 12.54
CA GLY A 506 -2.09 9.92 13.16
C GLY A 506 -3.38 10.67 13.52
N GLU A 507 -4.46 10.40 12.79
CA GLU A 507 -5.69 11.19 12.81
C GLU A 507 -6.45 11.16 14.14
N LEU A 508 -6.21 10.13 14.96
CA LEU A 508 -6.83 10.01 16.29
C LEU A 508 -6.28 11.01 17.30
N ASP A 509 -5.05 11.47 17.11
CA ASP A 509 -4.42 12.45 18.00
C ASP A 509 -4.81 13.89 17.65
N ASN A 510 -5.51 14.09 16.53
CA ASN A 510 -5.94 15.42 16.10
C ASN A 510 -7.01 16.00 17.01
N GLU A 511 -6.85 17.29 17.29
CA GLU A 511 -7.73 18.04 18.18
C GLU A 511 -8.89 18.72 17.45
N TRP A 512 -8.74 18.94 16.13
CA TRP A 512 -9.72 19.68 15.36
C TRP A 512 -11.05 18.93 15.25
N ARG A 513 -12.14 19.63 15.53
CA ARG A 513 -13.52 19.19 15.28
C ARG A 513 -14.30 20.40 14.75
N PRO A 514 -15.24 20.23 13.80
CA PRO A 514 -16.00 21.36 13.24
C PRO A 514 -16.69 22.22 14.31
N GLU A 515 -17.15 21.60 15.39
CA GLU A 515 -17.87 22.25 16.48
C GLU A 515 -16.92 23.02 17.42
N ARG A 516 -15.68 22.53 17.60
CA ARG A 516 -14.68 23.14 18.49
C ARG A 516 -13.90 24.26 17.80
N PHE A 517 -13.62 24.10 16.52
CA PHE A 517 -12.87 25.06 15.71
C PHE A 517 -13.55 25.31 14.35
N PRO A 518 -14.72 25.97 14.33
CA PRO A 518 -15.41 26.27 13.08
C PRO A 518 -14.48 26.91 12.05
N LEU A 519 -14.40 26.32 10.86
CA LEU A 519 -13.56 26.80 9.78
C LEU A 519 -14.44 27.39 8.68
N VAL A 520 -14.06 28.56 8.17
CA VAL A 520 -14.63 29.14 6.95
C VAL A 520 -13.48 29.61 6.07
N VAL A 521 -13.46 29.15 4.82
CA VAL A 521 -12.51 29.59 3.78
C VAL A 521 -13.30 30.19 2.63
N ARG A 522 -12.92 31.39 2.17
CA ARG A 522 -13.57 32.11 1.06
C ARG A 522 -12.58 32.50 -0.02
#